data_AF-A0A151BM67-F1
#
_entry.id   AF-A0A151BM67-F1
#
_cell.length_a   1.000
_cell.length_b   1.000
_cell.length_c   1.000
_cell.angle_alpha   90.00
_cell.angle_beta   90.00
_cell.angle_gamma   90.00
#
_symmetry.space_group_name_H-M   'P 1'
#
loop_
_entity.id
_entity.type
_entity.pdbx_description
1 polymer ?
#
loop_
_entity_poly.entity_id
_entity_poly.type
_entity_poly.pdbx_seq_one_letter_code
_entity_poly.pdbx_strand_id
1 'polypeptide(L)' 'MSKKEYVTIRIPKNLYEEIERQVEASQGEFKSVEDYVEFVLSEVLKEEPEDTYTPEEEEEIKRRLRSLGYI' A
#
# COMPACT_ATOMS: atom_id res chain seq x y z
N MET A 1 25.58 -2.56 -7.56
CA MET A 1 24.11 -2.53 -7.53
C MET A 1 23.64 -3.95 -7.27
N SER A 2 22.93 -4.17 -6.17
CA SER A 2 22.37 -5.48 -5.82
C SER A 2 21.36 -5.89 -6.88
N LYS A 3 21.50 -7.08 -7.45
CA LYS A 3 20.58 -7.61 -8.46
C LYS A 3 19.27 -7.94 -7.76
N LYS A 4 18.13 -7.38 -8.19
CA LYS A 4 16.81 -7.82 -7.69
C LYS A 4 16.60 -9.30 -8.08
N GLU A 5 16.16 -10.11 -7.13
CA GLU A 5 15.78 -11.51 -7.34
C GLU A 5 14.27 -11.58 -7.57
N TYR A 6 13.85 -12.38 -8.55
CA TYR A 6 12.45 -12.48 -8.97
C TYR A 6 11.98 -13.93 -8.94
N VAL A 7 10.70 -14.13 -8.63
CA VAL A 7 10.04 -15.45 -8.63
C VAL A 7 8.83 -15.42 -9.57
N THR A 8 8.53 -16.55 -10.19
CA THR A 8 7.35 -16.68 -11.07
C THR A 8 6.21 -17.36 -10.33
N ILE A 9 5.03 -16.73 -10.35
CA ILE A 9 3.79 -17.30 -9.81
C ILE A 9 2.80 -17.54 -10.94
N ARG A 10 1.86 -18.47 -10.72
CA ARG A 10 0.76 -18.72 -11.66
C ARG A 10 -0.51 -18.10 -11.12
N ILE A 11 -1.15 -17.28 -11.93
CA ILE A 11 -2.46 -16.70 -11.63
C ILE A 11 -3.47 -17.11 -12.71
N PRO A 12 -4.78 -17.11 -12.40
CA PRO A 12 -5.82 -17.29 -13.40
C PRO A 12 -5.73 -16.25 -14.52
N LYS A 13 -6.00 -16.65 -15.77
CA LYS A 13 -5.89 -15.77 -16.94
C LYS A 13 -6.81 -14.54 -16.86
N ASN A 14 -8.02 -14.73 -16.32
CA ASN A 14 -8.97 -13.63 -16.11
C ASN A 14 -8.42 -12.57 -15.14
N LEU A 15 -7.69 -12.98 -14.10
CA LEU A 15 -7.08 -12.03 -13.17
C LEU A 15 -5.97 -11.23 -13.84
N TYR A 16 -5.15 -11.88 -14.67
CA TYR A 16 -4.13 -11.19 -15.46
C TYR A 16 -4.74 -10.14 -16.40
N GLU A 17 -5.81 -10.49 -17.09
CA GLU A 17 -6.52 -9.57 -18.01
C GLU A 17 -7.13 -8.36 -17.26
N GLU A 18 -7.62 -8.55 -16.04
CA GLU A 18 -8.07 -7.43 -15.19
C GLU A 18 -6.90 -6.53 -14.78
N ILE A 19 -5.76 -7.12 -14.39
CA ILE A 19 -4.57 -6.37 -14.02
C ILE A 19 -4.03 -5.56 -15.22
N GLU A 20 -3.99 -6.15 -16.41
CA GLU A 20 -3.56 -5.47 -17.63
C GLU A 20 -4.42 -4.23 -17.93
N ARG A 21 -5.75 -4.36 -17.79
CA ARG A 21 -6.67 -3.21 -17.94
C ARG A 21 -6.42 -2.12 -16.90
N GLN A 22 -6.09 -2.48 -15.66
CA GLN A 22 -5.76 -1.49 -14.63
C GLN A 22 -4.47 -0.74 -14.95
N VAL A 23 -3.45 -1.43 -15.46
CA VAL A 23 -2.19 -0.81 -15.92
C VAL A 23 -2.43 0.14 -17.09
N GLU A 24 -3.26 -0.24 -18.06
CA GLU A 24 -3.63 0.66 -19.17
C GLU A 24 -4.44 1.88 -18.68
N ALA A 25 -5.35 1.67 -17.73
CA ALA A 25 -6.18 2.72 -17.15
C ALA A 25 -5.39 3.70 -16.27
N SER A 26 -4.24 3.28 -15.72
CA SER A 26 -3.41 4.09 -14.83
C SER A 26 -2.65 5.21 -15.54
N GLN A 27 -2.88 5.44 -16.84
CA GLN A 27 -2.32 6.54 -17.63
C GLN A 27 -0.78 6.66 -17.55
N GLY A 28 -0.08 5.53 -17.42
CA GLY A 28 1.38 5.48 -17.36
C GLY A 28 1.99 5.56 -15.95
N GLU A 29 1.17 5.51 -14.89
CA GLU A 29 1.64 5.36 -13.51
C GLU A 29 2.45 4.05 -13.32
N PHE A 30 2.03 2.97 -13.98
CA PHE A 30 2.75 1.69 -13.99
C PHE A 30 3.35 1.42 -15.37
N LYS A 31 4.62 0.99 -15.42
CA LYS A 31 5.32 0.69 -16.68
C LYS A 31 5.15 -0.76 -17.12
N SER A 32 4.70 -1.62 -16.20
CA SER A 32 4.50 -3.04 -16.45
C SER A 32 3.46 -3.62 -15.50
N VAL A 33 2.94 -4.80 -15.85
CA VAL A 33 2.10 -5.62 -14.96
C VAL A 33 2.88 -6.01 -13.70
N GLU A 34 4.18 -6.27 -13.82
CA GLU A 34 5.03 -6.62 -12.67
C GLU A 34 5.13 -5.47 -11.67
N ASP A 35 5.26 -4.22 -12.15
CA ASP A 35 5.32 -3.02 -11.31
C ASP A 35 4.02 -2.84 -10.51
N TYR A 36 2.87 -3.02 -11.18
CA TYR A 36 1.56 -2.92 -10.53
C TYR A 36 1.37 -4.02 -9.48
N VAL A 37 1.73 -5.26 -9.80
CA VAL A 37 1.63 -6.39 -8.88
C VAL A 37 2.59 -6.21 -7.68
N GLU A 38 3.82 -5.76 -7.90
CA GLU A 38 4.77 -5.43 -6.82
C GLU A 38 4.20 -4.36 -5.90
N PHE A 39 3.63 -3.29 -6.45
CA PHE A 39 3.02 -2.21 -5.67
C PHE A 39 1.83 -2.70 -4.84
N VAL A 40 0.83 -3.34 -5.47
CA VAL A 40 -0.37 -3.80 -4.78
C VAL A 40 -0.04 -4.82 -3.70
N LEU A 41 0.82 -5.80 -4.00
CA LEU A 41 1.22 -6.78 -2.99
C LEU A 41 2.01 -6.14 -1.85
N SER A 42 2.87 -5.15 -2.15
CA SER A 42 3.61 -4.43 -1.11
C SER A 42 2.68 -3.62 -0.20
N GLU A 43 1.69 -2.92 -0.76
CA GLU A 43 0.73 -2.14 0.02
C GLU A 43 -0.21 -3.04 0.84
N VAL A 44 -0.65 -4.18 0.28
CA VAL A 44 -1.48 -5.16 1.01
C VAL A 44 -0.69 -5.84 2.13
N LEU A 45 0.57 -6.19 1.89
CA LEU A 45 1.44 -6.80 2.90
C LEU A 45 1.99 -5.80 3.92
N LYS A 46 1.85 -4.50 3.67
CA LYS A 46 2.20 -3.42 4.61
C LYS A 46 1.23 -3.31 5.79
N GLU A 47 0.34 -4.27 6.00
CA GLU A 47 -0.41 -4.44 7.26
C GLU A 47 0.51 -4.95 8.40
N GLU A 48 1.45 -4.12 8.83
CA GLU A 48 1.36 -3.62 10.20
C GLU A 48 1.07 -2.11 10.09
N PRO A 49 -0.15 -1.65 10.41
CA PRO A 49 -0.41 -0.25 10.60
C PRO A 49 0.37 0.21 11.84
N GLU A 50 1.54 0.80 11.64
CA GLU A 50 2.32 1.48 12.69
C GLU A 50 1.72 2.85 13.08
N ASP A 51 0.45 3.13 12.75
CA ASP A 51 -0.19 4.44 13.03
C ASP A 51 -1.70 4.35 13.38
N THR A 52 -2.18 3.23 13.91
CA THR A 52 -3.35 3.35 14.82
C THR A 52 -2.78 3.65 16.19
N TYR A 53 -2.78 4.93 16.58
CA TYR A 53 -2.41 5.34 17.93
C TYR A 53 -3.02 4.37 18.93
N THR A 54 -2.19 3.83 19.82
CA THR A 54 -2.70 3.10 20.96
C THR A 54 -3.70 3.98 21.72
N PRO A 55 -4.65 3.39 22.48
CA PRO A 55 -5.59 4.17 23.27
C PRO A 55 -4.91 5.23 24.17
N GLU A 56 -3.68 4.94 24.64
CA GLU A 56 -2.86 5.85 25.44
C GLU A 56 -2.32 7.04 24.63
N GLU A 57 -1.87 6.81 23.40
CA GLU A 57 -1.41 7.86 22.48
C GLU A 57 -2.56 8.76 22.04
N GLU A 58 -3.75 8.21 21.79
CA GLU A 58 -4.94 9.01 21.53
C GLU A 58 -5.30 9.92 22.72
N GLU A 59 -5.18 9.43 23.95
CA GLU A 59 -5.44 10.22 25.15
C GLU A 59 -4.42 11.35 25.33
N GLU A 60 -3.15 11.10 25.00
CA GLU A 60 -2.12 12.13 25.04
C GLU A 60 -2.36 13.21 23.97
N ILE A 61 -2.75 12.82 22.75
CA ILE A 61 -3.15 13.75 21.69
C ILE A 61 -4.37 14.57 22.12
N LYS A 62 -5.40 13.94 22.70
CA LYS A 62 -6.58 14.63 23.26
C LYS A 62 -6.22 15.59 24.38
N ARG A 63 -5.23 15.27 25.22
CA ARG A 63 -4.70 16.19 26.26
C ARG A 63 -3.98 17.38 25.63
N ARG A 64 -3.12 17.15 24.66
CA ARG A 64 -2.39 18.21 23.94
C ARG A 64 -3.35 19.14 23.18
N LEU A 65 -4.34 18.59 22.47
CA LEU A 65 -5.34 19.39 21.75
C LEU A 65 -6.18 20.26 22.67
N ARG A 66 -6.60 19.74 23.84
CA ARG A 66 -7.27 20.53 24.89
C ARG A 66 -6.39 21.66 25.42
N SER A 67 -5.09 21.38 25.64
CA SER A 67 -4.14 22.40 26.13
C SER A 67 -3.90 23.53 25.12
N LEU A 68 -4.07 23.22 23.83
CA LEU A 68 -3.91 24.16 22.72
C LEU A 68 -5.24 24.84 22.32
N GLY A 69 -6.38 24.47 22.93
CA GLY A 69 -7.69 25.09 22.69
C GLY A 69 -8.37 24.68 21.38
N TYR A 70 -7.96 23.57 20.78
CA TYR A 70 -8.60 23.03 19.56
C TYR A 70 -9.88 22.22 19.86
N ILE A 71 -10.06 21.81 21.13
CA ILE A 71 -11.24 21.10 21.67
C ILE A 71 -11.50 21.64 23.08
#